data_AF-A0A0R1E6A8-F1
#
_entry.id   AF-A0A0R1E6A8-F1
#
_cell.length_a   1.000
_cell.length_b   1.000
_cell.length_c   1.000
_cell.angle_alpha   90.00
_cell.angle_beta   90.00
_cell.angle_gamma   90.00
#
_symmetry.space_group_name_H-M   'P 1'
#
loop_
_entity.id
_entity.type
_entity.pdbx_description
1 polymer ?
#
loop_
_entity_poly.entity_id
_entity_poly.type
_entity_poly.pdbx_seq_one_letter_code
_entity_poly.pdbx_strand_id
1 'polypeptide(L)'
;MFTKCISCFGLAIISVFFACLFVENCAALQKTLRHYEIFHKDDVVHRVVKRGAKHSTNPFNIIKEVEFTTLGKNFRLILHPHRDVLHSKFRAYAVDADGNETVVHMDHDSFYSGRVFGELESSVRAHIEDGTMTMSIHLPEETYHIEPSWRHLPEAKKDTMVAYKASDVKVHKNEAGATPKTCGYIKEGLELEDKEHDDTLDNELHAREKRQSDQYEYTPTKTRCPLLLVADYRFFQEMGGGNTKTTINYLISLIDRVHKIYNDTVWQDRSDQEGFKGMGFVIKKIVVHSEPTRLRGGEAHYNMIREKWDVRNLLENTSKMVTLCT
;
A
#
# COMPACT_ATOMS: atom_id res chain seq x y z
N MET A 1 43.01 -10.59 -45.89
CA MET A 1 41.56 -10.29 -46.03
C MET A 1 40.69 -10.92 -44.92
N PHE A 2 41.25 -11.61 -43.91
CA PHE A 2 40.48 -12.32 -42.88
C PHE A 2 40.37 -11.63 -41.50
N THR A 3 41.07 -10.52 -41.27
CA THR A 3 41.07 -9.82 -39.97
C THR A 3 39.95 -8.80 -39.77
N LYS A 4 39.23 -8.39 -40.83
CA LYS A 4 38.09 -7.46 -40.72
C LYS A 4 36.76 -8.14 -40.33
N CYS A 5 36.59 -9.44 -40.57
CA CYS A 5 35.35 -10.15 -40.24
C CYS A 5 35.18 -10.42 -38.72
N ILE A 6 36.28 -10.69 -38.01
CA ILE A 6 36.23 -11.08 -36.58
C ILE A 6 35.82 -9.88 -35.70
N SER A 7 36.26 -8.66 -36.05
CA SER A 7 35.89 -7.44 -35.32
C SER A 7 34.41 -7.06 -35.50
N CYS A 8 33.80 -7.41 -36.64
CA CYS A 8 32.40 -7.10 -36.92
C CYS A 8 31.44 -8.04 -36.17
N PHE A 9 31.82 -9.32 -36.04
CA PHE A 9 31.06 -10.31 -35.27
C PHE A 9 31.07 -10.02 -33.76
N GLY A 10 32.20 -9.58 -33.20
CA GLY A 10 32.27 -9.19 -31.79
C GLY A 10 31.38 -7.99 -31.45
N LEU A 11 31.36 -6.96 -32.30
CA LEU A 11 30.49 -5.79 -32.13
C LEU A 11 29.00 -6.13 -32.29
N ALA A 12 28.65 -7.01 -33.22
CA ALA A 12 27.28 -7.48 -33.42
C ALA A 12 26.78 -8.27 -32.18
N ILE A 13 27.60 -9.18 -31.63
CA ILE A 13 27.24 -9.97 -30.44
C ILE A 13 27.09 -9.07 -29.21
N ILE A 14 27.97 -8.08 -29.02
CA ILE A 14 27.85 -7.09 -27.92
C ILE A 14 26.58 -6.24 -28.10
N SER A 15 26.23 -5.84 -29.33
CA SER A 15 24.99 -5.10 -29.59
C SER A 15 23.73 -5.93 -29.35
N VAL A 16 23.76 -7.23 -29.66
CA VAL A 16 22.65 -8.17 -29.39
C VAL A 16 22.52 -8.45 -27.90
N PHE A 17 23.63 -8.58 -27.17
CA PHE A 17 23.61 -8.71 -25.71
C PHE A 17 23.08 -7.44 -25.02
N PHE A 18 23.50 -6.26 -25.47
CA PHE A 18 22.95 -5.00 -24.97
C PHE A 18 21.46 -4.85 -25.32
N ALA A 19 21.05 -5.21 -26.54
CA ALA A 19 19.64 -5.21 -26.93
C ALA A 19 18.81 -6.21 -26.12
N CYS A 20 19.33 -7.39 -25.81
CA CYS A 20 18.67 -8.38 -24.94
C CYS A 20 18.52 -7.88 -23.49
N LEU A 21 19.54 -7.22 -22.94
CA LEU A 21 19.47 -6.60 -21.60
C LEU A 21 18.43 -5.47 -21.54
N PHE A 22 18.31 -4.66 -22.61
CA PHE A 22 17.27 -3.64 -22.71
C PHE A 22 15.85 -4.23 -22.84
N VAL A 23 15.69 -5.41 -23.45
CA VAL A 23 14.38 -6.08 -23.60
C VAL A 23 13.90 -6.69 -22.27
N GLU A 24 14.79 -7.20 -21.42
CA GLU A 24 14.41 -7.80 -20.13
C GLU A 24 13.85 -6.77 -19.13
N ASN A 25 14.37 -5.53 -19.13
CA ASN A 25 13.95 -4.51 -18.16
C ASN A 25 12.57 -3.88 -18.47
N CYS A 26 12.15 -3.83 -19.74
CA CYS A 26 10.79 -3.40 -20.11
C CYS A 26 9.73 -4.52 -19.87
N ALA A 27 10.18 -5.77 -19.76
CA ALA A 27 9.31 -6.93 -19.63
C ALA A 27 8.73 -7.14 -18.22
N ALA A 28 9.31 -6.55 -17.17
CA ALA A 28 8.85 -6.76 -15.79
C ALA A 28 7.43 -6.21 -15.54
N LEU A 29 7.20 -4.95 -15.89
CA LEU A 29 5.89 -4.32 -15.70
C LEU A 29 4.86 -4.87 -16.71
N GLN A 30 5.30 -5.23 -17.91
CA GLN A 30 4.45 -5.89 -18.90
C GLN A 30 3.97 -7.29 -18.46
N LYS A 31 4.64 -7.96 -17.52
CA LYS A 31 4.12 -9.22 -16.93
C LYS A 31 2.92 -8.96 -16.03
N THR A 32 2.85 -7.80 -15.39
CA THR A 32 1.81 -7.45 -14.40
C THR A 32 0.70 -6.57 -14.98
N LEU A 33 1.00 -5.72 -15.95
CA LEU A 33 0.05 -4.79 -16.56
C LEU A 33 -0.17 -5.11 -18.04
N ARG A 34 -1.41 -4.94 -18.51
CA ARG A 34 -1.78 -5.01 -19.92
C ARG A 34 -1.38 -3.73 -20.65
N HIS A 35 -1.61 -2.59 -20.02
CA HIS A 35 -1.29 -1.29 -20.56
C HIS A 35 -0.90 -0.34 -19.42
N TYR A 36 0.04 0.55 -19.71
CA TYR A 36 0.47 1.63 -18.84
C TYR A 36 1.08 2.74 -19.70
N GLU A 37 1.11 3.95 -19.15
CA GLU A 37 1.80 5.10 -19.73
C GLU A 37 2.83 5.64 -18.76
N ILE A 38 3.89 6.25 -19.29
CA ILE A 38 4.90 6.94 -18.49
C ILE A 38 4.88 8.41 -18.87
N PHE A 39 4.88 9.28 -17.88
CA PHE A 39 4.98 10.73 -18.06
C PHE A 39 5.90 11.34 -16.99
N HIS A 40 6.46 12.49 -17.30
CA HIS A 40 7.34 13.23 -16.40
C HIS A 40 6.54 14.23 -15.56
N LYS A 41 7.06 14.64 -14.40
CA LYS A 41 6.40 15.66 -13.56
C LYS A 41 6.14 16.98 -14.30
N ASP A 42 6.94 17.29 -15.32
CA ASP A 42 6.83 18.53 -16.10
C ASP A 42 5.68 18.49 -17.12
N ASP A 43 5.12 17.30 -17.40
CA ASP A 43 3.93 17.15 -18.25
C ASP A 43 2.64 17.56 -17.50
N VAL A 44 2.75 17.89 -16.20
CA VAL A 44 1.65 18.40 -15.37
C VAL A 44 1.51 19.90 -15.61
N VAL A 45 0.53 20.27 -16.43
CA VAL A 45 0.38 21.61 -17.01
C VAL A 45 -0.04 22.67 -15.99
N HIS A 46 -1.04 22.36 -15.14
CA HIS A 46 -1.59 23.33 -14.20
C HIS A 46 -1.42 22.86 -12.76
N ARG A 47 -0.66 23.62 -11.97
CA ARG A 47 -0.53 23.44 -10.52
C ARG A 47 -0.87 24.74 -9.81
N VAL A 48 -2.15 24.97 -9.53
CA VAL A 48 -2.62 26.19 -8.87
C VAL A 48 -2.92 25.88 -7.41
N VAL A 49 -2.36 26.68 -6.49
CA VAL A 49 -2.69 26.59 -5.05
C VAL A 49 -3.47 27.84 -4.67
N LYS A 50 -4.78 27.68 -4.43
CA LYS A 50 -5.65 28.72 -3.90
C LYS A 50 -5.62 28.65 -2.37
N ARG A 51 -5.36 29.78 -1.71
CA ARG A 51 -5.32 29.90 -0.25
C ARG A 51 -6.35 30.94 0.18
N GLY A 52 -7.10 30.64 1.24
CA GLY A 52 -8.02 31.60 1.84
C GLY A 52 -7.28 32.86 2.32
N ALA A 53 -7.93 34.02 2.19
CA ALA A 53 -7.36 35.31 2.58
C ALA A 53 -7.07 35.41 4.09
N LYS A 54 -7.76 34.59 4.91
CA LYS A 54 -7.51 34.43 6.35
C LYS A 54 -7.13 32.98 6.62
N HIS A 55 -6.15 32.76 7.50
CA HIS A 55 -5.81 31.42 7.94
C HIS A 55 -7.00 30.78 8.67
N SER A 56 -7.41 29.58 8.24
CA SER A 56 -8.52 28.83 8.81
C SER A 56 -8.16 27.35 8.86
N THR A 57 -8.74 26.63 9.83
CA THR A 57 -8.66 25.17 9.95
C THR A 57 -9.62 24.42 9.02
N ASN A 58 -10.44 25.15 8.25
CA ASN A 58 -11.33 24.54 7.27
C ASN A 58 -10.52 23.78 6.20
N PRO A 59 -10.84 22.50 5.89
CA PRO A 59 -10.15 21.72 4.87
C PRO A 59 -10.06 22.40 3.49
N PHE A 60 -11.07 23.19 3.14
CA PHE A 60 -11.14 23.92 1.86
C PHE A 60 -10.44 25.29 1.90
N ASN A 61 -9.74 25.62 2.99
CA ASN A 61 -8.94 26.84 3.07
C ASN A 61 -7.72 26.80 2.11
N ILE A 62 -7.25 25.59 1.78
CA ILE A 62 -6.20 25.36 0.79
C ILE A 62 -6.76 24.41 -0.26
N ILE A 63 -6.84 24.88 -1.50
CA ILE A 63 -7.27 24.08 -2.64
C ILE A 63 -6.09 24.01 -3.62
N LYS A 64 -5.74 22.81 -4.04
CA LYS A 64 -4.73 22.54 -5.05
C LYS A 64 -5.41 21.98 -6.29
N GLU A 65 -5.29 22.68 -7.39
CA GLU A 65 -5.75 22.21 -8.71
C GLU A 65 -4.56 21.63 -9.46
N VAL A 66 -4.72 20.40 -9.96
CA VAL A 66 -3.70 19.67 -10.71
C VAL A 66 -4.30 19.19 -12.03
N GLU A 67 -3.68 19.52 -13.16
CA GLU A 67 -4.12 19.09 -14.49
C GLU A 67 -3.01 18.37 -15.26
N PHE A 68 -3.32 17.20 -15.80
CA PHE A 68 -2.43 16.40 -16.64
C PHE A 68 -3.23 15.47 -17.55
N THR A 69 -2.60 14.96 -18.61
CA THR A 69 -3.22 14.01 -19.55
C THR A 69 -2.47 12.69 -19.53
N THR A 70 -3.20 11.59 -19.39
CA THR A 70 -2.66 10.22 -19.50
C THR A 70 -3.78 9.23 -19.77
N LEU A 71 -3.45 8.07 -20.35
CA LEU A 71 -4.35 6.95 -20.67
C LEU A 71 -5.52 7.41 -21.54
N GLY A 72 -5.24 8.35 -22.46
CA GLY A 72 -6.22 8.98 -23.34
C GLY A 72 -7.23 9.91 -22.65
N LYS A 73 -7.04 10.28 -21.38
CA LYS A 73 -7.93 11.18 -20.63
C LYS A 73 -7.18 12.38 -20.05
N ASN A 74 -7.78 13.56 -20.11
CA ASN A 74 -7.32 14.74 -19.36
C ASN A 74 -7.98 14.70 -17.96
N PHE A 75 -7.14 14.70 -16.93
CA PHE A 75 -7.55 14.77 -15.53
C PHE A 75 -7.35 16.17 -15.00
N ARG A 76 -8.45 16.83 -14.63
CA ARG A 76 -8.44 18.07 -13.86
C ARG A 76 -8.89 17.79 -12.44
N LEU A 77 -7.97 17.75 -11.50
CA LEU A 77 -8.19 17.38 -10.11
C LEU A 77 -8.37 18.61 -9.24
N ILE A 78 -9.33 18.56 -8.32
CA ILE A 78 -9.50 19.54 -7.25
C ILE A 78 -9.20 18.84 -5.94
N LEU A 79 -8.08 19.21 -5.33
CA LEU A 79 -7.52 18.57 -4.15
C LEU A 79 -7.53 19.52 -2.96
N HIS A 80 -7.68 18.97 -1.76
CA HIS A 80 -7.52 19.67 -0.50
C HIS A 80 -6.68 18.82 0.46
N PRO A 81 -5.86 19.42 1.34
CA PRO A 81 -5.08 18.67 2.31
C PRO A 81 -5.97 17.77 3.19
N HIS A 82 -5.45 16.61 3.55
CA HIS A 82 -6.16 15.62 4.34
C HIS A 82 -5.23 14.96 5.37
N ARG A 83 -5.70 14.82 6.61
CA ARG A 83 -4.93 14.24 7.73
C ARG A 83 -5.67 13.14 8.51
N ASP A 84 -6.82 12.67 8.03
CA ASP A 84 -7.76 11.86 8.84
C ASP A 84 -7.20 10.49 9.25
N VAL A 85 -6.20 9.98 8.52
CA VAL A 85 -5.54 8.71 8.85
C VAL A 85 -4.42 8.83 9.88
N LEU A 86 -4.08 10.04 10.34
CA LEU A 86 -3.04 10.24 11.34
C LEU A 86 -3.65 10.46 12.71
N HIS A 87 -3.22 9.66 13.68
CA HIS A 87 -3.61 9.85 15.08
C HIS A 87 -3.02 11.16 15.63
N SER A 88 -3.71 11.83 16.56
CA SER A 88 -3.26 13.10 17.16
C SER A 88 -1.89 13.03 17.85
N LYS A 89 -1.48 11.82 18.26
CA LYS A 89 -0.17 11.49 18.87
C LYS A 89 0.75 10.73 17.92
N PHE A 90 0.55 10.86 16.61
CA PHE A 90 1.37 10.20 15.60
C PHE A 90 2.86 10.49 15.79
N ARG A 91 3.70 9.47 15.70
CA ARG A 91 5.16 9.57 15.69
C ARG A 91 5.77 8.58 14.71
N ALA A 92 6.80 9.00 14.00
CA ALA A 92 7.55 8.14 13.09
C ALA A 92 9.02 8.06 13.53
N TYR A 93 9.60 6.87 13.38
CA TYR A 93 10.95 6.57 13.84
C TYR A 93 11.74 5.81 12.77
N ALA A 94 13.01 6.13 12.64
CA ALA A 94 13.99 5.28 11.95
C ALA A 94 14.77 4.47 12.99
N VAL A 95 15.02 3.20 12.72
CA VAL A 95 15.72 2.27 13.61
C VAL A 95 16.94 1.70 12.92
N ASP A 96 18.08 1.82 13.57
CA ASP A 96 19.37 1.30 13.09
C ASP A 96 19.57 -0.19 13.43
N ALA A 97 20.72 -0.75 13.02
CA ALA A 97 21.02 -2.17 13.23
C ALA A 97 21.12 -2.58 14.71
N ASP A 98 21.40 -1.64 15.60
CA ASP A 98 21.55 -1.84 17.04
C ASP A 98 20.23 -1.61 17.81
N GLY A 99 19.19 -1.14 17.12
CA GLY A 99 17.85 -0.91 17.68
C GLY A 99 17.61 0.51 18.19
N ASN A 100 18.49 1.48 17.90
CA ASN A 100 18.31 2.85 18.35
C ASN A 100 17.25 3.57 17.52
N GLU A 101 16.25 4.17 18.18
CA GLU A 101 15.20 4.94 17.51
C GLU A 101 15.62 6.41 17.32
N THR A 102 15.48 6.93 16.10
CA THR A 102 15.62 8.35 15.77
C THR A 102 14.29 8.90 15.27
N VAL A 103 13.87 10.07 15.77
CA VAL A 103 12.58 10.67 15.39
C VAL A 103 12.67 11.25 13.99
N VAL A 104 11.69 10.92 13.14
CA VAL A 104 11.57 11.45 11.78
C VAL A 104 10.42 12.44 11.73
N HIS A 105 10.72 13.69 11.39
CA HIS A 105 9.72 14.72 11.18
C HIS A 105 9.14 14.64 9.77
N MET A 106 7.80 14.76 9.70
CA MET A 106 7.02 14.56 8.49
C MET A 106 6.22 15.81 8.21
N ASP A 107 6.12 16.18 6.92
CA ASP A 107 5.13 17.16 6.49
C ASP A 107 3.80 16.44 6.27
N HIS A 108 2.78 16.84 7.04
CA HIS A 108 1.45 16.23 6.98
C HIS A 108 0.57 16.85 5.89
N ASP A 109 1.03 17.93 5.23
CA ASP A 109 0.26 18.67 4.20
C ASP A 109 0.60 18.26 2.76
N SER A 110 1.40 17.21 2.59
CA SER A 110 1.67 16.58 1.29
C SER A 110 0.64 15.53 0.89
N PHE A 111 -0.32 15.21 1.77
CA PHE A 111 -1.42 14.28 1.52
C PHE A 111 -2.71 15.03 1.23
N TYR A 112 -3.43 14.57 0.21
CA TYR A 112 -4.60 15.23 -0.32
C TYR A 112 -5.73 14.24 -0.58
N SER A 113 -6.95 14.70 -0.33
CA SER A 113 -8.16 14.11 -0.87
C SER A 113 -8.84 15.07 -1.82
N GLY A 114 -9.67 14.57 -2.72
CA GLY A 114 -10.34 15.43 -3.67
C GLY A 114 -11.23 14.69 -4.64
N ARG A 115 -11.50 15.35 -5.77
CA ARG A 115 -12.37 14.86 -6.84
C ARG A 115 -11.87 15.30 -8.21
N VAL A 116 -12.41 14.68 -9.25
CA VAL A 116 -12.20 15.09 -10.64
C VAL A 116 -13.23 16.16 -11.01
N PHE A 117 -12.79 17.24 -11.64
CA PHE A 117 -13.68 18.30 -12.11
C PHE A 117 -14.65 17.79 -13.17
N GLY A 118 -15.94 18.08 -13.01
CA GLY A 118 -16.99 17.62 -13.92
C GLY A 118 -17.53 16.21 -13.63
N GLU A 119 -16.89 15.44 -12.74
CA GLU A 119 -17.31 14.09 -12.38
C GLU A 119 -18.00 14.10 -11.00
N LEU A 120 -19.31 13.80 -10.98
CA LEU A 120 -20.13 13.87 -9.76
C LEU A 120 -19.73 12.81 -8.73
N GLU A 121 -19.51 11.58 -9.20
CA GLU A 121 -19.18 10.43 -8.37
C GLU A 121 -17.70 10.06 -8.56
N SER A 122 -16.82 10.98 -8.13
CA SER A 122 -15.37 10.76 -8.20
C SER A 122 -14.70 10.98 -6.86
N SER A 123 -13.64 10.23 -6.60
CA SER A 123 -12.81 10.43 -5.42
C SER A 123 -11.33 10.21 -5.72
N VAL A 124 -10.51 11.11 -5.20
CA VAL A 124 -9.07 11.12 -5.41
C VAL A 124 -8.39 11.03 -4.05
N ARG A 125 -7.38 10.17 -3.95
CA ARG A 125 -6.43 10.13 -2.83
C ARG A 125 -5.05 10.31 -3.43
N ALA A 126 -4.33 11.35 -3.01
CA ALA A 126 -3.06 11.73 -3.62
C ALA A 126 -2.02 12.12 -2.57
N HIS A 127 -0.80 11.68 -2.79
CA HIS A 127 0.40 12.18 -2.15
C HIS A 127 1.25 12.88 -3.20
N ILE A 128 1.60 14.15 -2.97
CA ILE A 128 2.36 14.96 -3.94
C ILE A 128 3.55 15.57 -3.22
N GLU A 129 4.76 15.16 -3.63
CA GLU A 129 6.04 15.59 -3.06
C GLU A 129 7.00 15.92 -4.21
N ASP A 130 7.58 17.13 -4.17
CA ASP A 130 8.54 17.63 -5.18
C ASP A 130 8.07 17.53 -6.66
N GLY A 131 6.75 17.56 -6.87
CA GLY A 131 6.11 17.45 -8.18
C GLY A 131 5.86 16.02 -8.63
N THR A 132 6.45 15.02 -7.99
CA THR A 132 6.10 13.62 -8.20
C THR A 132 4.82 13.28 -7.44
N MET A 133 3.97 12.48 -8.06
CA MET A 133 2.64 12.16 -7.55
C MET A 133 2.49 10.66 -7.35
N THR A 134 1.86 10.29 -6.24
CA THR A 134 1.32 8.95 -6.01
C THR A 134 -0.16 9.12 -5.75
N MET A 135 -1.04 8.60 -6.61
CA MET A 135 -2.47 8.80 -6.43
C MET A 135 -3.33 7.65 -6.96
N SER A 136 -4.52 7.54 -6.38
CA SER A 136 -5.63 6.73 -6.89
C SER A 136 -6.80 7.65 -7.21
N ILE A 137 -7.27 7.59 -8.44
CA ILE A 137 -8.42 8.33 -8.95
C ILE A 137 -9.53 7.31 -9.22
N HIS A 138 -10.59 7.36 -8.44
CA HIS A 138 -11.76 6.51 -8.60
C HIS A 138 -12.82 7.29 -9.38
N LEU A 139 -13.24 6.74 -10.50
CA LEU A 139 -14.39 7.14 -11.29
C LEU A 139 -15.44 6.03 -11.24
N PRO A 140 -16.69 6.28 -11.68
CA PRO A 140 -17.76 5.28 -11.63
C PRO A 140 -17.43 3.99 -12.39
N GLU A 141 -16.74 4.10 -13.53
CA GLU A 141 -16.48 2.96 -14.42
C GLU A 141 -15.06 2.38 -14.25
N GLU A 142 -14.11 3.13 -13.71
CA GLU A 142 -12.70 2.74 -13.71
C GLU A 142 -11.91 3.43 -12.59
N THR A 143 -10.85 2.76 -12.12
CA THR A 143 -9.88 3.35 -11.19
C THR A 143 -8.52 3.50 -11.86
N TYR A 144 -7.94 4.69 -11.74
CA TYR A 144 -6.63 5.02 -12.29
C TYR A 144 -5.62 5.14 -11.15
N HIS A 145 -4.45 4.56 -11.35
CA HIS A 145 -3.33 4.61 -10.42
C HIS A 145 -2.15 5.31 -11.07
N ILE A 146 -1.50 6.17 -10.28
CA ILE A 146 -0.28 6.86 -10.68
C ILE A 146 0.74 6.63 -9.58
N GLU A 147 1.90 6.12 -9.95
CA GLU A 147 2.99 5.84 -9.03
C GLU A 147 4.35 6.24 -9.63
N PRO A 148 5.35 6.62 -8.83
CA PRO A 148 6.71 6.86 -9.30
C PRO A 148 7.27 5.65 -10.06
N SER A 149 7.87 5.90 -11.23
CA SER A 149 8.31 4.81 -12.13
C SER A 149 9.39 3.92 -11.53
N TRP A 150 10.27 4.47 -10.68
CA TRP A 150 11.41 3.75 -10.11
C TRP A 150 11.03 2.54 -9.27
N ARG A 151 9.79 2.48 -8.75
CA ARG A 151 9.28 1.31 -8.01
C ARG A 151 9.02 0.09 -8.90
N HIS A 152 8.82 0.34 -10.20
CA HIS A 152 8.36 -0.64 -11.16
C HIS A 152 9.41 -0.93 -12.24
N LEU A 153 10.28 0.04 -12.49
CA LEU A 153 11.23 0.04 -13.60
C LEU A 153 12.64 0.34 -13.04
N PRO A 154 13.58 -0.64 -13.07
CA PRO A 154 14.94 -0.46 -12.55
C PRO A 154 15.70 0.71 -13.19
N GLU A 155 15.45 0.97 -14.47
CA GLU A 155 16.07 2.05 -15.25
C GLU A 155 15.14 3.26 -15.42
N ALA A 156 14.22 3.48 -14.49
CA ALA A 156 13.34 4.64 -14.53
C ALA A 156 14.15 5.94 -14.59
N LYS A 157 13.76 6.83 -15.50
CA LYS A 157 14.26 8.20 -15.48
C LYS A 157 13.80 8.87 -14.18
N LYS A 158 14.63 9.80 -13.70
CA LYS A 158 14.29 10.60 -12.53
C LYS A 158 12.97 11.36 -12.79
N ASP A 159 12.16 11.50 -11.75
CA ASP A 159 10.92 12.29 -11.75
C ASP A 159 9.84 11.84 -12.76
N THR A 160 9.92 10.60 -13.26
CA THR A 160 8.84 10.00 -14.05
C THR A 160 7.87 9.20 -13.18
N MET A 161 6.63 9.10 -13.67
CA MET A 161 5.54 8.34 -13.07
C MET A 161 4.94 7.38 -14.09
N VAL A 162 4.45 6.24 -13.61
CA VAL A 162 3.66 5.27 -14.37
C VAL A 162 2.19 5.50 -14.04
N ALA A 163 1.35 5.62 -15.05
CA ALA A 163 -0.10 5.59 -14.94
C ALA A 163 -0.66 4.28 -15.51
N TYR A 164 -1.62 3.68 -14.82
CA TYR A 164 -2.32 2.47 -15.28
C TYR A 164 -3.75 2.39 -14.72
N LYS A 165 -4.60 1.60 -15.39
CA LYS A 165 -5.96 1.31 -14.93
C LYS A 165 -5.98 0.08 -14.03
N ALA A 166 -6.90 0.04 -13.08
CA ALA A 166 -7.12 -1.14 -12.26
C ALA A 166 -7.51 -2.36 -13.12
N SER A 167 -8.30 -2.16 -14.18
CA SER A 167 -8.66 -3.22 -15.14
C SER A 167 -7.49 -3.77 -15.97
N ASP A 168 -6.38 -3.03 -16.09
CA ASP A 168 -5.19 -3.47 -16.80
C ASP A 168 -4.28 -4.36 -15.95
N VAL A 169 -4.55 -4.51 -14.65
CA VAL A 169 -3.79 -5.40 -13.77
C VAL A 169 -4.09 -6.85 -14.12
N LYS A 170 -3.06 -7.60 -14.53
CA LYS A 170 -3.15 -9.03 -14.85
C LYS A 170 -3.29 -9.82 -13.55
N VAL A 171 -4.51 -10.22 -13.25
CA VAL A 171 -4.77 -11.22 -12.21
C VAL A 171 -4.40 -12.59 -12.80
N HIS A 172 -3.34 -13.22 -12.28
CA HIS A 172 -3.03 -14.62 -12.61
C HIS A 172 -4.28 -15.44 -12.34
N LYS A 173 -4.75 -16.26 -13.28
CA LYS A 173 -5.83 -17.22 -13.04
C LYS A 173 -5.20 -18.60 -12.85
N ASN A 174 -5.71 -19.39 -11.92
CA ASN A 174 -5.23 -20.77 -11.74
C ASN A 174 -5.65 -21.63 -12.95
N GLU A 175 -5.07 -22.81 -13.10
CA GLU A 175 -5.33 -23.75 -14.20
C GLU A 175 -6.82 -24.07 -14.42
N ALA A 176 -7.64 -23.94 -13.38
CA ALA A 176 -9.10 -24.09 -13.43
C ALA A 176 -9.87 -22.84 -13.89
N GLY A 177 -9.20 -21.78 -14.35
CA GLY A 177 -9.81 -20.51 -14.77
C GLY A 177 -10.34 -19.64 -13.62
N ALA A 178 -10.27 -20.12 -12.38
CA ALA A 178 -10.60 -19.35 -11.18
C ALA A 178 -9.48 -18.35 -10.87
N THR A 179 -9.86 -17.13 -10.50
CA THR A 179 -8.92 -16.18 -9.88
C THR A 179 -8.41 -16.83 -8.58
N PRO A 180 -7.09 -17.00 -8.38
CA PRO A 180 -6.52 -17.41 -7.11
C PRO A 180 -7.10 -16.51 -6.04
N LYS A 181 -7.49 -17.10 -4.91
CA LYS A 181 -7.88 -16.36 -3.72
C LYS A 181 -6.65 -15.60 -3.23
N THR A 182 -6.43 -14.40 -3.76
CA THR A 182 -5.35 -13.48 -3.36
C THR A 182 -5.50 -13.02 -1.91
N CYS A 183 -6.72 -13.14 -1.37
CA CYS A 183 -7.04 -13.03 0.05
C CYS A 183 -7.42 -14.41 0.61
N GLY A 184 -6.44 -15.30 0.78
CA GLY A 184 -6.58 -16.48 1.62
C GLY A 184 -6.38 -16.09 3.09
N TYR A 185 -7.22 -16.58 3.99
CA TYR A 185 -6.99 -16.48 5.43
C TYR A 185 -6.58 -17.87 5.94
N ILE A 186 -5.58 -17.90 6.82
CA ILE A 186 -5.26 -19.12 7.55
C ILE A 186 -6.29 -19.20 8.68
N LYS A 187 -7.21 -20.17 8.61
CA LYS A 187 -8.01 -20.54 9.79
C LYS A 187 -7.06 -21.20 10.78
N GLU A 188 -6.67 -20.48 11.82
CA GLU A 188 -6.17 -21.13 13.02
C GLU A 188 -7.35 -21.84 13.70
N GLY A 189 -7.20 -23.14 14.00
CA GLY A 189 -8.24 -23.91 14.70
C GLY A 189 -8.90 -25.08 13.95
N LEU A 190 -8.38 -25.53 12.80
CA LEU A 190 -8.83 -26.81 12.20
C LEU A 190 -8.56 -28.04 13.10
N GLU A 191 -7.77 -27.88 14.16
CA GLU A 191 -7.59 -28.90 15.23
C GLU A 191 -8.70 -28.84 16.30
N LEU A 192 -9.59 -27.84 16.26
CA LEU A 192 -10.73 -27.69 17.16
C LEU A 192 -12.08 -27.94 16.45
N GLU A 193 -12.05 -28.17 15.13
CA GLU A 193 -13.19 -28.75 14.41
C GLU A 193 -13.04 -30.27 14.57
N ASP A 194 -13.53 -30.77 15.70
CA ASP A 194 -13.52 -32.20 16.02
C ASP A 194 -14.00 -33.02 14.82
N LYS A 195 -13.18 -34.03 14.50
CA LYS A 195 -13.56 -35.12 13.60
C LYS A 195 -14.94 -35.60 14.01
N GLU A 196 -15.80 -35.84 13.03
CA GLU A 196 -17.05 -36.59 13.17
C GLU A 196 -16.82 -37.80 14.08
N HIS A 197 -17.12 -37.64 15.37
CA HIS A 197 -17.05 -38.73 16.33
C HIS A 197 -18.43 -39.35 16.33
N ASP A 198 -18.49 -40.49 15.67
CA ASP A 198 -19.52 -41.52 15.74
C ASP A 198 -20.31 -41.46 17.07
N ASP A 199 -21.58 -41.10 16.96
CA ASP A 199 -22.55 -41.02 18.04
C ASP A 199 -22.74 -42.41 18.67
N THR A 200 -22.06 -42.69 19.78
CA THR A 200 -22.62 -43.59 20.82
C THR A 200 -22.28 -43.08 22.22
N LEU A 201 -23.28 -42.40 22.81
CA LEU A 201 -23.66 -42.45 24.23
C LEU A 201 -22.57 -42.13 25.27
N ASP A 202 -22.58 -40.90 25.82
CA ASP A 202 -23.12 -40.70 27.16
C ASP A 202 -23.23 -39.21 27.54
N ASN A 203 -24.33 -38.90 28.22
CA ASN A 203 -24.70 -37.60 28.76
C ASN A 203 -23.62 -37.00 29.67
N GLU A 204 -23.10 -35.81 29.36
CA GLU A 204 -23.02 -34.68 30.31
C GLU A 204 -23.03 -33.35 29.53
N LEU A 205 -24.21 -32.73 29.47
CA LEU A 205 -24.46 -31.43 28.86
C LEU A 205 -23.75 -30.32 29.64
N HIS A 206 -22.51 -30.01 29.26
CA HIS A 206 -21.98 -28.65 29.41
C HIS A 206 -22.21 -27.86 28.13
N ALA A 207 -23.49 -27.63 27.83
CA ALA A 207 -23.90 -26.61 26.87
C ALA A 207 -23.45 -25.24 27.41
N ARG A 208 -22.27 -24.80 26.97
CA ARG A 208 -21.84 -23.43 27.19
C ARG A 208 -22.64 -22.55 26.22
N GLU A 209 -23.87 -22.25 26.58
CA GLU A 209 -24.65 -21.22 25.89
C GLU A 209 -23.90 -19.89 25.99
N LYS A 210 -23.49 -19.39 24.82
CA LYS A 210 -23.04 -18.01 24.68
C LYS A 210 -24.25 -17.15 25.06
N ARG A 211 -24.23 -16.55 26.25
CA ARG A 211 -25.21 -15.53 26.64
C ARG A 211 -25.26 -14.48 25.53
N GLN A 212 -26.25 -14.54 24.65
CA GLN A 212 -26.64 -13.37 23.87
C GLN A 212 -27.23 -12.41 24.89
N SER A 213 -26.42 -11.43 25.30
CA SER A 213 -26.93 -10.30 26.05
C SER A 213 -28.04 -9.65 25.23
N ASP A 214 -29.17 -9.37 25.89
CA ASP A 214 -30.32 -8.65 25.38
C ASP A 214 -29.93 -7.54 24.40
N GLN A 215 -30.68 -7.44 23.30
CA GLN A 215 -30.69 -6.41 22.27
C GLN A 215 -29.86 -5.16 22.60
N TYR A 216 -28.54 -5.27 22.42
CA TYR A 216 -27.63 -4.15 22.63
C TYR A 216 -27.78 -3.26 21.39
N GLU A 217 -28.34 -2.07 21.56
CA GLU A 217 -28.34 -1.01 20.55
C GLU A 217 -26.87 -0.59 20.34
N TYR A 218 -26.18 -1.33 19.48
CA TYR A 218 -24.75 -1.19 19.20
C TYR A 218 -24.53 0.10 18.43
N THR A 219 -24.44 1.22 19.14
CA THR A 219 -23.84 2.44 18.61
C THR A 219 -22.33 2.29 18.71
N PRO A 220 -21.59 2.14 17.59
CA PRO A 220 -20.15 1.92 17.65
C PRO A 220 -19.49 3.22 18.14
N THR A 221 -19.15 3.29 19.43
CA THR A 221 -18.47 4.46 20.02
C THR A 221 -16.97 4.50 19.68
N LYS A 222 -16.41 3.39 19.20
CA LYS A 222 -14.99 3.23 18.84
C LYS A 222 -14.86 2.65 17.43
N THR A 223 -14.90 3.52 16.43
CA THR A 223 -14.84 3.14 15.00
C THR A 223 -13.44 3.24 14.38
N ARG A 224 -12.42 3.60 15.17
CA ARG A 224 -11.04 3.83 14.70
C ARG A 224 -10.06 2.91 15.40
N CYS A 225 -9.41 2.04 14.63
CA CYS A 225 -8.37 1.13 15.10
C CYS A 225 -6.98 1.80 14.95
N PRO A 226 -6.25 2.07 16.05
CA PRO A 226 -4.91 2.63 15.98
C PRO A 226 -3.88 1.57 15.57
N LEU A 227 -3.11 1.85 14.53
CA LEU A 227 -2.09 0.94 13.99
C LEU A 227 -0.66 1.37 14.38
N LEU A 228 0.16 0.38 14.67
CA LEU A 228 1.62 0.45 14.59
C LEU A 228 2.02 -0.17 13.25
N LEU A 229 2.68 0.61 12.39
CA LEU A 229 3.24 0.09 11.13
C LEU A 229 4.74 -0.09 11.29
N VAL A 230 5.24 -1.23 10.85
CA VAL A 230 6.67 -1.55 10.88
C VAL A 230 7.11 -1.89 9.46
N ALA A 231 8.06 -1.14 8.93
CA ALA A 231 8.78 -1.50 7.71
C ALA A 231 10.12 -2.12 8.09
N ASP A 232 10.35 -3.34 7.63
CA ASP A 232 11.67 -3.97 7.71
C ASP A 232 12.65 -3.34 6.71
N TYR A 233 13.91 -3.74 6.83
CA TYR A 233 15.01 -3.28 5.99
C TYR A 233 14.76 -3.56 4.51
N ARG A 234 14.15 -4.71 4.19
CA ARG A 234 13.84 -5.06 2.80
C ARG A 234 12.80 -4.11 2.22
N PHE A 235 11.73 -3.82 2.97
CA PHE A 235 10.71 -2.86 2.57
C PHE A 235 11.31 -1.45 2.44
N PHE A 236 12.20 -1.06 3.34
CA PHE A 236 12.94 0.19 3.25
C PHE A 236 13.76 0.32 1.96
N GLN A 237 14.46 -0.74 1.55
CA GLN A 237 15.23 -0.76 0.29
C GLN A 237 14.32 -0.77 -0.93
N GLU A 238 13.43 -1.76 -1.04
CA GLU A 238 12.66 -2.04 -2.25
C GLU A 238 11.51 -1.03 -2.47
N MET A 239 10.77 -0.71 -1.41
CA MET A 239 9.60 0.18 -1.51
C MET A 239 9.93 1.64 -1.17
N GLY A 240 10.95 1.84 -0.33
CA GLY A 240 11.41 3.16 0.10
C GLY A 240 12.54 3.74 -0.74
N GLY A 241 13.21 2.93 -1.58
CA GLY A 241 14.40 3.37 -2.32
C GLY A 241 15.55 3.76 -1.38
N GLY A 242 15.63 3.14 -0.19
CA GLY A 242 16.62 3.48 0.83
C GLY A 242 16.40 4.86 1.49
N ASN A 243 15.20 5.43 1.39
CA ASN A 243 14.86 6.72 2.01
C ASN A 243 13.71 6.59 3.00
N THR A 244 13.96 6.96 4.26
CA THR A 244 13.00 6.78 5.35
C THR A 244 11.73 7.59 5.15
N LYS A 245 11.84 8.83 4.67
CA LYS A 245 10.68 9.70 4.44
C LYS A 245 9.79 9.12 3.33
N THR A 246 10.40 8.66 2.25
CA THR A 246 9.71 7.97 1.15
C THR A 246 8.98 6.71 1.66
N THR A 247 9.64 5.90 2.50
CA THR A 247 9.01 4.70 3.10
C THR A 247 7.80 5.07 3.95
N ILE A 248 7.92 6.06 4.84
CA ILE A 248 6.81 6.49 5.70
C ILE A 248 5.67 7.05 4.86
N ASN A 249 5.96 7.88 3.86
CA ASN A 249 4.96 8.47 2.98
C ASN A 249 4.20 7.38 2.18
N TYR A 250 4.91 6.35 1.75
CA TYR A 250 4.30 5.19 1.09
C TYR A 250 3.35 4.43 2.03
N LEU A 251 3.77 4.15 3.27
CA LEU A 251 2.95 3.47 4.27
C LEU A 251 1.68 4.25 4.61
N ILE A 252 1.79 5.58 4.78
CA ILE A 252 0.62 6.43 5.01
C ILE A 252 -0.32 6.35 3.82
N SER A 253 0.19 6.53 2.59
CA SER A 253 -0.62 6.45 1.36
C SER A 253 -1.32 5.09 1.21
N LEU A 254 -0.68 4.00 1.64
CA LEU A 254 -1.26 2.67 1.61
C LEU A 254 -2.43 2.54 2.59
N ILE A 255 -2.22 2.88 3.86
CA ILE A 255 -3.28 2.81 4.88
C ILE A 255 -4.42 3.77 4.56
N ASP A 256 -4.12 4.90 3.94
CA ASP A 256 -5.11 5.87 3.50
C ASP A 256 -6.09 5.31 2.46
N ARG A 257 -5.57 4.57 1.47
CA ARG A 257 -6.41 3.83 0.50
C ARG A 257 -7.22 2.73 1.18
N VAL A 258 -6.63 1.97 2.10
CA VAL A 258 -7.31 0.90 2.85
C VAL A 258 -8.40 1.47 3.76
N HIS A 259 -8.12 2.59 4.44
CA HIS A 259 -9.07 3.25 5.33
C HIS A 259 -10.36 3.62 4.59
N LYS A 260 -10.25 4.16 3.38
CA LYS A 260 -11.40 4.49 2.55
C LYS A 260 -12.30 3.26 2.31
N ILE A 261 -11.71 2.12 1.96
CA ILE A 261 -12.48 0.88 1.73
C ILE A 261 -13.26 0.50 2.98
N TYR A 262 -12.60 0.43 4.14
CA TYR A 262 -13.25 0.03 5.39
C TYR A 262 -14.30 1.03 5.87
N ASN A 263 -14.05 2.32 5.65
CA ASN A 263 -14.94 3.39 6.08
C ASN A 263 -16.23 3.41 5.26
N ASP A 264 -16.12 3.14 3.96
CA ASP A 264 -17.24 3.14 3.03
C ASP A 264 -17.98 1.79 3.01
N THR A 265 -17.38 0.73 3.56
CA THR A 265 -18.02 -0.59 3.68
C THR A 265 -19.15 -0.56 4.71
N VAL A 266 -20.30 -1.10 4.31
CA VAL A 266 -21.44 -1.37 5.20
C VAL A 266 -21.34 -2.81 5.71
N TRP A 267 -21.18 -2.94 7.02
CA TRP A 267 -21.05 -4.22 7.72
C TRP A 267 -22.44 -4.64 8.24
N GLN A 268 -22.94 -5.77 7.74
CA GLN A 268 -24.25 -6.31 8.11
C GLN A 268 -24.14 -7.81 8.35
N ASP A 269 -24.69 -8.28 9.46
CA ASP A 269 -24.68 -9.71 9.81
C ASP A 269 -25.89 -10.45 9.21
N ARG A 270 -27.01 -9.73 9.05
CA ARG A 270 -28.24 -10.22 8.41
C ARG A 270 -28.82 -9.17 7.48
N SER A 271 -29.53 -9.62 6.44
CA SER A 271 -30.13 -8.75 5.42
C SER A 271 -31.32 -7.91 5.93
N ASP A 272 -31.86 -8.24 7.11
CA ASP A 272 -32.99 -7.57 7.75
C ASP A 272 -32.57 -6.49 8.77
N GLN A 273 -31.27 -6.32 9.01
CA GLN A 273 -30.73 -5.31 9.92
C GLN A 273 -30.03 -4.18 9.18
N GLU A 274 -30.20 -2.95 9.68
CA GLU A 274 -29.46 -1.79 9.19
C GLU A 274 -27.97 -1.97 9.55
N GLY A 275 -27.12 -2.14 8.52
CA GLY A 275 -25.69 -2.35 8.72
C GLY A 275 -24.99 -1.12 9.30
N PHE A 276 -23.85 -1.34 9.96
CA PHE A 276 -23.01 -0.24 10.46
C PHE A 276 -21.92 0.10 9.46
N LYS A 277 -21.54 1.37 9.41
CA LYS A 277 -20.51 1.90 8.49
C LYS A 277 -19.52 2.78 9.24
N GLY A 278 -18.50 3.24 8.53
CA GLY A 278 -17.55 4.20 9.07
C GLY A 278 -16.52 3.56 10.00
N MET A 279 -16.24 2.26 9.85
CA MET A 279 -15.10 1.62 10.51
C MET A 279 -13.80 1.99 9.80
N GLY A 280 -12.70 2.16 10.53
CA GLY A 280 -11.47 2.60 9.88
C GLY A 280 -10.25 2.51 10.76
N PHE A 281 -9.14 3.00 10.21
CA PHE A 281 -7.82 2.94 10.82
C PHE A 281 -7.27 4.33 11.05
N VAL A 282 -6.44 4.47 12.08
CA VAL A 282 -5.58 5.64 12.28
C VAL A 282 -4.18 5.16 12.57
N ILE A 283 -3.18 5.83 12.04
CA ILE A 283 -1.78 5.47 12.25
C ILE A 283 -1.30 6.18 13.50
N LYS A 284 -0.84 5.39 14.49
CA LYS A 284 -0.36 5.92 15.77
C LYS A 284 1.17 5.97 15.82
N LYS A 285 1.85 4.96 15.29
CA LYS A 285 3.31 4.91 15.25
C LYS A 285 3.77 4.25 13.94
N ILE A 286 4.81 4.79 13.33
CA ILE A 286 5.53 4.14 12.22
C ILE A 286 6.97 3.90 12.66
N VAL A 287 7.46 2.69 12.42
CA VAL A 287 8.86 2.31 12.63
C VAL A 287 9.41 1.83 11.30
N VAL A 288 10.54 2.41 10.88
CA VAL A 288 11.26 2.00 9.67
C VAL A 288 12.64 1.54 10.07
N HIS A 289 12.97 0.28 9.82
CA HIS A 289 14.32 -0.22 9.98
C HIS A 289 15.17 0.20 8.78
N SER A 290 16.12 1.10 8.99
CA SER A 290 17.05 1.55 7.94
C SER A 290 18.19 0.56 7.70
N GLU A 291 18.40 -0.36 8.63
CA GLU A 291 19.45 -1.39 8.56
C GLU A 291 18.90 -2.74 9.05
N PRO A 292 19.49 -3.87 8.62
CA PRO A 292 19.14 -5.17 9.16
C PRO A 292 19.60 -5.30 10.62
N THR A 293 18.77 -5.89 11.46
CA THR A 293 19.06 -6.04 12.89
C THR A 293 20.27 -6.97 13.09
N ARG A 294 21.24 -6.53 13.90
CA ARG A 294 22.39 -7.34 14.29
C ARG A 294 21.96 -8.41 15.28
N LEU A 295 22.26 -9.66 14.96
CA LEU A 295 21.93 -10.80 15.80
C LEU A 295 23.08 -11.08 16.78
N ARG A 296 22.73 -11.35 18.04
CA ARG A 296 23.63 -12.02 18.99
C ARG A 296 23.34 -13.53 18.92
N GLY A 297 24.38 -14.35 18.96
CA GLY A 297 24.37 -15.73 18.46
C GLY A 297 23.17 -16.59 18.89
N GLY A 298 22.47 -17.18 17.91
CA GLY A 298 21.38 -18.14 18.09
C GLY A 298 19.96 -17.58 18.00
N GLU A 299 19.79 -16.26 18.03
CA GLU A 299 18.47 -15.62 17.96
C GLU A 299 18.09 -15.26 16.53
N ALA A 300 16.80 -15.42 16.19
CA ALA A 300 16.23 -14.97 14.92
C ALA A 300 15.41 -13.70 15.12
N HIS A 301 15.55 -12.74 14.22
CA HIS A 301 14.82 -11.48 14.25
C HIS A 301 14.13 -11.24 12.91
N TYR A 302 12.89 -10.75 12.92
CA TYR A 302 12.09 -10.54 11.70
C TYR A 302 12.80 -9.63 10.68
N ASN A 303 13.56 -8.65 11.17
CA ASN A 303 14.37 -7.71 10.38
C ASN A 303 15.82 -8.20 10.07
N MET A 304 16.11 -9.50 10.19
CA MET A 304 17.43 -10.03 9.83
C MET A 304 17.56 -10.22 8.31
N ILE A 305 18.80 -10.21 7.78
CA ILE A 305 19.05 -10.51 6.38
C ILE A 305 18.66 -11.96 6.09
N ARG A 306 17.63 -12.14 5.26
CA ARG A 306 17.15 -13.44 4.81
C ARG A 306 16.43 -13.30 3.47
N GLU A 307 16.67 -14.22 2.54
CA GLU A 307 16.02 -14.19 1.23
C GLU A 307 14.52 -14.48 1.30
N LYS A 308 14.13 -15.47 2.11
CA LYS A 308 12.74 -15.92 2.25
C LYS A 308 12.43 -16.37 3.68
N TRP A 309 11.31 -15.86 4.18
CA TRP A 309 10.67 -16.35 5.40
C TRP A 309 9.50 -17.26 5.05
N ASP A 310 9.25 -18.25 5.91
CA ASP A 310 7.92 -18.84 6.00
C ASP A 310 6.98 -17.84 6.69
N VAL A 311 5.78 -17.64 6.13
CA VAL A 311 4.87 -16.56 6.53
C VAL A 311 4.43 -16.70 7.98
N ARG A 312 4.14 -17.93 8.43
CA ARG A 312 3.71 -18.18 9.82
C ARG A 312 4.85 -17.89 10.80
N ASN A 313 6.04 -18.38 10.51
CA ASN A 313 7.22 -18.11 11.34
C ASN A 313 7.56 -16.61 11.42
N LEU A 314 7.40 -15.86 10.32
CA LEU A 314 7.62 -14.42 10.32
C LEU A 314 6.61 -13.70 11.22
N LEU A 315 5.32 -14.08 11.15
CA LEU A 315 4.26 -13.50 11.98
C LEU A 315 4.50 -13.78 13.46
N GLU A 316 4.88 -15.01 13.81
CA GLU A 316 5.22 -15.38 15.18
C GLU A 316 6.44 -14.61 15.70
N ASN A 317 7.51 -14.50 14.89
CA ASN A 317 8.71 -13.76 15.27
C ASN A 317 8.43 -12.26 15.45
N THR A 318 7.68 -11.67 14.52
CA THR A 318 7.26 -10.26 14.59
C THR A 318 6.42 -10.01 15.84
N SER A 319 5.45 -10.89 16.14
CA SER A 319 4.57 -10.75 17.31
C SER A 319 5.36 -10.83 18.62
N LYS A 320 6.29 -11.78 18.74
CA LYS A 320 7.17 -11.90 19.92
C LYS A 320 7.97 -10.61 20.17
N MET A 321 8.59 -10.08 19.12
CA MET A 321 9.49 -8.92 19.22
C MET A 321 8.74 -7.58 19.41
N VAL A 322 7.57 -7.42 18.80
CA VAL A 322 6.76 -6.20 18.94
C VAL A 322 6.15 -6.09 20.34
N THR A 323 5.77 -7.22 20.96
CA THR A 323 5.21 -7.24 22.32
C THR A 323 6.26 -6.92 23.40
N LEU A 324 7.54 -7.18 23.13
CA LEU A 324 8.67 -6.82 24.00
C LEU A 324 9.02 -5.33 23.96
N CYS A 325 8.49 -4.56 22.99
CA CYS A 325 8.81 -3.15 22.76
C CYS A 325 7.70 -2.17 23.17
N THR A 326 6.60 -2.64 23.79
CA THR A 326 5.50 -1.82 24.33
C THR A 326 5.48 -1.81 25.84
#